data_AF-A0A1G7LJI0-F1
#
_entry.id   AF-A0A1G7LJI0-F1
#
_cell.length_a   1.000
_cell.length_b   1.000
_cell.length_c   1.000
_cell.angle_alpha   90.00
_cell.angle_beta   90.00
_cell.angle_gamma   90.00
#
_symmetry.space_group_name_H-M   'P 1'
#
loop_
_entity.id
_entity.type
_entity.pdbx_description
1 polymer ?
#
loop_
_entity_poly.entity_id
_entity_poly.type
_entity_poly.pdbx_seq_one_letter_code
_entity_poly.pdbx_strand_id
1 'polypeptide(L)'
;MSNFRLPGFPVCVFLLLLTLVYGPTLAQNKSPNAFTLKDGDRVVFLGNSIFENEFQYGYLELALTTRFADKGITFRNLGWTGDNVWGEARSTYTNPPTPYEHLMQDITKAAPTVVFLAYGGVEAQEGQPGVAHFKDGLNKLIDKIESLGAKTVLLSTIPVVSADTAQHIDARNADLELYSKAISDVASQRGKQFVDIYNPVLNTSKKADIIENTVHLNETGYYYLADVLEKVLGLPNERETSTITIAKPTPYSSNVKILTDSKDNNVIARFVAADKYLPLPFPEASSWVGNDANVLRIIGLKKGYYTLTAANAQVVTASAKEWEKGVEIKQGPQFEQSARIREMIIRKNELHFFQYRPLNQTYIVGFRKYEQGRHVKGLEEQNILIKWLEGQIILHSEPKEVVYELRKLD
;
A
#
# COMPACT_ATOMS: atom_id res chain seq x y z
N MET A 1 -85.85 10.36 -14.44
CA MET A 1 -86.00 11.24 -13.26
C MET A 1 -85.36 10.48 -12.11
N SER A 2 -84.24 10.83 -11.50
CA SER A 2 -83.68 12.12 -11.14
C SER A 2 -82.16 11.98 -10.99
N ASN A 3 -81.44 13.04 -11.35
CA ASN A 3 -79.99 13.17 -11.19
C ASN A 3 -79.61 13.28 -9.72
N PHE A 4 -78.56 12.57 -9.29
CA PHE A 4 -77.75 12.98 -8.15
C PHE A 4 -76.26 12.86 -8.52
N ARG A 5 -75.61 14.02 -8.64
CA ARG A 5 -74.16 14.18 -8.81
C ARG A 5 -73.51 14.29 -7.43
N LEU A 6 -72.49 13.48 -7.17
CA LEU A 6 -71.56 13.66 -6.04
C LEU A 6 -70.36 14.51 -6.50
N PRO A 7 -69.79 15.37 -5.64
CA PRO A 7 -68.69 16.27 -6.02
C PRO A 7 -67.36 15.52 -6.02
N GLY A 8 -66.55 15.76 -7.05
CA GLY A 8 -65.19 15.26 -7.17
C GLY A 8 -64.24 15.99 -6.22
N PHE A 9 -63.53 15.22 -5.39
CA PHE A 9 -62.33 15.68 -4.70
C PHE A 9 -61.13 15.65 -5.67
N PRO A 10 -60.27 16.67 -5.70
CA PRO A 10 -59.03 16.60 -6.47
C PRO A 10 -58.03 15.71 -5.72
N VAL A 11 -57.64 14.60 -6.35
CA VAL A 11 -56.51 13.78 -5.90
C VAL A 11 -55.23 14.55 -6.24
N CYS A 12 -54.67 15.26 -5.28
CA CYS A 12 -53.29 15.75 -5.35
C CYS A 12 -52.35 14.54 -5.31
N VAL A 13 -51.79 14.18 -6.46
CA VAL A 13 -50.69 13.20 -6.57
C VAL A 13 -49.43 13.88 -6.02
N PHE A 14 -49.10 13.60 -4.77
CA PHE A 14 -47.81 13.95 -4.17
C PHE A 14 -46.75 12.98 -4.70
N LEU A 15 -45.99 13.39 -5.71
CA LEU A 15 -44.78 12.70 -6.15
C LEU A 15 -43.68 12.96 -5.11
N LEU A 16 -43.53 12.03 -4.17
CA LEU A 16 -42.38 11.96 -3.27
C LEU A 16 -41.14 11.54 -4.08
N LEU A 17 -40.37 12.52 -4.54
CA LEU A 17 -39.01 12.33 -5.01
C LEU A 17 -38.13 11.95 -3.81
N LEU A 18 -37.89 10.65 -3.63
CA LEU A 18 -36.81 10.14 -2.79
C LEU A 18 -35.47 10.57 -3.40
N THR A 19 -34.95 11.72 -2.97
CA THR A 19 -33.54 12.05 -3.17
C THR A 19 -32.74 11.17 -2.21
N LEU A 20 -32.19 10.06 -2.71
CA LEU A 20 -31.09 9.38 -2.05
C LEU A 20 -29.96 10.41 -1.87
N VAL A 21 -29.72 10.80 -0.62
CA VAL A 21 -28.52 11.54 -0.22
C VAL A 21 -27.35 10.55 -0.33
N TYR A 22 -26.82 10.39 -1.54
CA TYR A 22 -25.46 9.88 -1.70
C TYR A 22 -24.53 10.94 -1.13
N GLY A 23 -23.82 10.61 -0.05
CA GLY A 23 -22.73 11.44 0.45
C GLY A 23 -21.75 11.74 -0.69
N PRO A 24 -21.07 12.91 -0.68
CA PRO A 24 -20.15 13.27 -1.74
C PRO A 24 -19.04 12.23 -1.79
N THR A 25 -19.07 11.38 -2.83
CA THR A 25 -17.90 10.60 -3.19
C THR A 25 -16.83 11.61 -3.60
N LEU A 26 -15.73 11.68 -2.85
CA LEU A 26 -14.57 12.46 -3.27
C LEU A 26 -14.11 11.87 -4.60
N ALA A 27 -14.37 12.58 -5.69
CA ALA A 27 -14.01 12.13 -7.03
C ALA A 27 -12.49 11.95 -7.07
N GLN A 28 -12.03 10.71 -7.15
CA GLN A 28 -10.65 10.41 -7.50
C GLN A 28 -10.46 10.91 -8.93
N ASN A 29 -9.74 12.02 -9.10
CA ASN A 29 -9.25 12.39 -10.42
C ASN A 29 -8.31 11.26 -10.86
N LYS A 30 -8.81 10.36 -11.70
CA LYS A 30 -7.97 9.37 -12.39
C LYS A 30 -7.02 10.18 -13.26
N SER A 31 -5.78 10.36 -12.78
CA SER A 31 -4.75 11.02 -13.57
C SER A 31 -4.70 10.32 -14.93
N PRO A 32 -4.79 11.06 -16.06
CA PRO A 32 -4.79 10.44 -17.38
C PRO A 32 -3.50 9.67 -17.66
N ASN A 33 -2.44 9.92 -16.88
CA ASN A 33 -1.19 9.17 -16.89
C ASN A 33 -1.00 8.44 -15.57
N ALA A 34 -0.63 7.16 -15.65
CA ALA A 34 -0.18 6.36 -14.51
C ALA A 34 0.99 7.04 -13.81
N PHE A 35 1.05 6.89 -12.49
CA PHE A 35 2.18 7.35 -11.69
C PHE A 35 3.47 6.68 -12.19
N THR A 36 4.57 7.43 -12.21
CA THR A 36 5.86 6.94 -12.69
C THR A 36 6.99 7.49 -11.83
N LEU A 37 7.96 6.61 -11.56
CA LEU A 37 9.25 6.94 -10.99
C LEU A 37 10.32 6.87 -12.07
N LYS A 38 11.30 7.76 -11.96
CA LYS A 38 12.50 7.79 -12.79
C LYS A 38 13.60 6.95 -12.16
N ASP A 39 14.56 6.56 -13.00
CA ASP A 39 15.78 5.92 -12.52
C ASP A 39 16.48 6.78 -11.44
N GLY A 40 16.80 6.16 -10.30
CA GLY A 40 17.43 6.80 -9.16
C GLY A 40 16.53 7.76 -8.35
N ASP A 41 15.21 7.72 -8.53
CA ASP A 41 14.29 8.51 -7.69
C ASP A 41 14.43 8.13 -6.19
N ARG A 42 14.33 9.15 -5.35
CA ARG A 42 14.43 9.07 -3.88
C ARG A 42 13.06 9.37 -3.29
N VAL A 43 12.37 8.32 -2.89
CA VAL A 43 11.02 8.38 -2.35
C VAL A 43 11.08 8.57 -0.83
N VAL A 44 10.33 9.55 -0.32
CA VAL A 44 10.15 9.76 1.11
C VAL A 44 8.71 9.49 1.50
N PHE A 45 8.52 8.65 2.51
CA PHE A 45 7.26 8.52 3.25
C PHE A 45 7.32 9.48 4.44
N LEU A 46 6.49 10.52 4.44
CA LEU A 46 6.47 11.55 5.48
C LEU A 46 5.07 11.73 6.05
N GLY A 47 4.93 11.64 7.36
CA GLY A 47 3.63 11.64 8.00
C GLY A 47 3.68 11.22 9.46
N ASN A 48 2.53 10.81 9.98
CA ASN A 48 2.38 10.33 11.35
C ASN A 48 2.55 8.79 11.44
N SER A 49 1.82 8.14 12.35
CA SER A 49 1.87 6.69 12.58
C SER A 49 1.51 5.83 11.36
N ILE A 50 0.80 6.37 10.35
CA ILE A 50 0.56 5.66 9.07
C ILE A 50 1.88 5.33 8.37
N PHE A 51 2.87 6.22 8.42
CA PHE A 51 4.18 5.92 7.86
C PHE A 51 5.16 5.43 8.89
N GLU A 52 5.10 5.89 10.14
CA GLU A 52 6.01 5.34 11.15
C GLU A 52 5.84 3.82 11.24
N ASN A 53 4.63 3.30 11.47
CA ASN A 53 4.42 1.88 11.71
C ASN A 53 4.68 1.00 10.47
N GLU A 54 4.63 1.57 9.27
CA GLU A 54 4.97 0.86 8.03
C GLU A 54 6.40 0.28 8.05
N PHE A 55 7.33 0.86 8.83
CA PHE A 55 8.68 0.30 8.93
C PHE A 55 8.72 -1.14 9.49
N GLN A 56 7.67 -1.54 10.24
CA GLN A 56 7.51 -2.89 10.78
C GLN A 56 7.03 -3.90 9.72
N TYR A 57 6.36 -3.42 8.67
CA TYR A 57 5.68 -4.27 7.69
C TYR A 57 6.22 -4.16 6.27
N GLY A 58 6.66 -2.99 5.80
CA GLY A 58 7.37 -2.81 4.52
C GLY A 58 6.57 -3.09 3.24
N TYR A 59 5.25 -3.21 3.29
CA TYR A 59 4.41 -3.47 2.12
C TYR A 59 4.32 -2.31 1.12
N LEU A 60 4.25 -1.07 1.58
CA LEU A 60 4.17 0.12 0.71
C LEU A 60 5.47 0.28 -0.08
N GLU A 61 6.62 0.10 0.58
CA GLU A 61 7.92 0.11 -0.09
C GLU A 61 8.05 -1.07 -1.07
N LEU A 62 7.62 -2.27 -0.67
CA LEU A 62 7.69 -3.47 -1.51
C LEU A 62 6.84 -3.32 -2.79
N ALA A 63 5.63 -2.79 -2.69
CA ALA A 63 4.76 -2.51 -3.83
C ALA A 63 5.45 -1.60 -4.85
N LEU A 64 5.98 -0.46 -4.41
CA LEU A 64 6.70 0.45 -5.32
C LEU A 64 7.99 -0.18 -5.85
N THR A 65 8.76 -0.86 -4.99
CA THR A 65 10.02 -1.52 -5.37
C THR A 65 9.81 -2.54 -6.50
N THR A 66 8.80 -3.40 -6.37
CA THR A 66 8.54 -4.47 -7.35
C THR A 66 7.93 -3.96 -8.66
N ARG A 67 7.23 -2.81 -8.63
CA ARG A 67 6.64 -2.18 -9.84
C ARG A 67 7.64 -1.30 -10.60
N PHE A 68 8.73 -0.92 -9.94
CA PHE A 68 9.84 -0.11 -10.51
C PHE A 68 11.20 -0.81 -10.33
N ALA A 69 11.22 -2.15 -10.43
CA ALA A 69 12.38 -2.98 -10.11
C ALA A 69 13.65 -2.61 -10.91
N ASP A 70 13.48 -2.07 -12.12
CA ASP A 70 14.56 -1.69 -13.04
C ASP A 70 15.05 -0.23 -12.86
N LYS A 71 14.53 0.51 -11.87
CA LYS A 71 14.76 1.96 -11.72
C LYS A 71 15.68 2.35 -10.56
N GLY A 72 16.22 1.39 -9.82
CA GLY A 72 17.14 1.70 -8.71
C GLY A 72 16.57 2.67 -7.67
N ILE A 73 15.28 2.58 -7.37
CA ILE A 73 14.57 3.49 -6.45
C ILE A 73 15.08 3.29 -5.02
N THR A 74 15.22 4.38 -4.27
CA THR A 74 15.54 4.32 -2.84
C THR A 74 14.46 4.98 -2.00
N PHE A 75 14.28 4.49 -0.77
CA PHE A 75 13.18 4.87 0.11
C PHE A 75 13.67 5.29 1.49
N ARG A 76 13.15 6.40 2.00
CA ARG A 76 13.34 6.85 3.39
C ARG A 76 11.99 7.03 4.06
N ASN A 77 11.90 6.59 5.31
CA ASN A 77 10.71 6.72 6.12
C ASN A 77 10.97 7.75 7.22
N LEU A 78 10.33 8.90 7.09
CA LEU A 78 10.42 10.01 8.05
C LEU A 78 9.16 10.12 8.90
N GLY A 79 8.33 9.06 8.94
CA GLY A 79 7.14 8.97 9.77
C GLY A 79 7.45 9.19 11.25
N TRP A 80 6.55 9.87 11.95
CA TRP A 80 6.67 10.17 13.37
C TRP A 80 5.31 10.12 14.07
N THR A 81 5.11 9.16 14.97
CA THR A 81 3.85 8.95 15.70
C THR A 81 3.52 10.16 16.55
N GLY A 82 2.27 10.62 16.44
CA GLY A 82 1.78 11.84 17.10
C GLY A 82 2.18 13.14 16.40
N ASP A 83 2.91 13.08 15.29
CA ASP A 83 3.34 14.26 14.56
C ASP A 83 2.21 14.88 13.72
N ASN A 84 2.30 16.18 13.49
CA ASN A 84 1.42 16.95 12.63
C ASN A 84 2.23 17.71 11.56
N VAL A 85 1.55 18.48 10.71
CA VAL A 85 2.20 19.30 9.67
C VAL A 85 3.22 20.33 10.20
N TRP A 86 3.29 20.54 11.52
CA TRP A 86 4.21 21.45 12.19
C TRP A 86 5.38 20.77 12.90
N GLY A 87 5.44 19.44 12.87
CA GLY A 87 6.54 18.70 13.48
C GLY A 87 6.46 18.60 15.02
N GLU A 88 5.30 18.88 15.64
CA GLU A 88 5.22 19.10 17.09
C GLU A 88 5.73 17.93 17.96
N ALA A 89 5.54 16.69 17.51
CA ALA A 89 6.01 15.51 18.24
C ALA A 89 7.55 15.39 18.28
N ARG A 90 8.24 16.16 17.44
CA ARG A 90 9.72 16.23 17.36
C ARG A 90 10.33 17.16 18.40
N SER A 91 9.50 17.83 19.22
CA SER A 91 9.93 18.70 20.32
C SER A 91 10.65 17.97 21.46
N THR A 92 10.56 16.65 21.51
CA THR A 92 10.87 15.85 22.71
C THR A 92 12.37 15.69 23.03
N TYR A 93 13.28 16.13 22.15
CA TYR A 93 14.72 15.84 22.29
C TYR A 93 15.67 16.95 21.80
N THR A 94 15.16 18.04 21.21
CA THR A 94 15.95 19.22 20.79
C THR A 94 15.20 20.51 21.08
N ASN A 95 15.89 21.50 21.65
CA ASN A 95 15.47 22.91 21.65
C ASN A 95 16.69 23.82 21.94
N PRO A 96 17.32 24.48 20.94
CA PRO A 96 17.09 24.41 19.48
C PRO A 96 17.68 23.14 18.80
N PRO A 97 17.31 22.84 17.54
CA PRO A 97 16.29 23.49 16.69
C PRO A 97 14.86 23.29 17.23
N THR A 98 13.94 24.16 16.80
CA THR A 98 12.50 24.00 17.05
C THR A 98 11.96 22.75 16.34
N PRO A 99 10.78 22.22 16.72
CA PRO A 99 10.24 21.00 16.13
C PRO A 99 10.00 21.13 14.62
N TYR A 100 9.50 22.29 14.19
CA TYR A 100 9.31 22.61 12.78
C TYR A 100 10.63 22.72 12.01
N GLU A 101 11.64 23.41 12.57
CA GLU A 101 12.97 23.47 11.97
C GLU A 101 13.59 22.07 11.84
N HIS A 102 13.36 21.20 12.82
CA HIS A 102 13.79 19.81 12.76
C HIS A 102 13.16 19.08 11.57
N LEU A 103 11.84 19.14 11.45
CA LEU A 103 11.12 18.54 10.31
C LEU A 103 11.66 19.06 8.97
N MET A 104 11.89 20.38 8.85
CA MET A 104 12.47 20.96 7.63
C MET A 104 13.90 20.44 7.34
N GLN A 105 14.71 20.26 8.38
CA GLN A 105 16.07 19.71 8.26
C GLN A 105 16.04 18.24 7.81
N ASP A 106 15.15 17.43 8.38
CA ASP A 106 15.00 16.02 8.02
C ASP A 106 14.58 15.84 6.55
N ILE A 107 13.59 16.60 6.10
CA ILE A 107 13.16 16.61 4.69
C ILE A 107 14.32 17.03 3.78
N THR A 108 15.07 18.07 4.17
CA THR A 108 16.21 18.56 3.38
C THR A 108 17.32 17.50 3.30
N LYS A 109 17.65 16.85 4.42
CA LYS A 109 18.70 15.85 4.51
C LYS A 109 18.37 14.58 3.72
N ALA A 110 17.10 14.19 3.69
CA ALA A 110 16.63 13.06 2.87
C ALA A 110 16.76 13.34 1.35
N ALA A 111 16.85 14.62 0.97
CA ALA A 111 16.99 15.07 -0.42
C ALA A 111 15.99 14.39 -1.38
N PRO A 112 14.68 14.37 -1.10
CA PRO A 112 13.71 13.63 -1.90
C PRO A 112 13.66 14.08 -3.36
N THR A 113 13.17 13.20 -4.23
CA THR A 113 12.63 13.58 -5.55
C THR A 113 11.12 13.35 -5.62
N VAL A 114 10.57 12.49 -4.75
CA VAL A 114 9.14 12.26 -4.57
C VAL A 114 8.83 12.11 -3.08
N VAL A 115 7.76 12.73 -2.61
CA VAL A 115 7.29 12.62 -1.22
C VAL A 115 5.83 12.21 -1.21
N PHE A 116 5.53 11.12 -0.52
CA PHE A 116 4.17 10.77 -0.11
C PHE A 116 3.92 11.39 1.27
N LEU A 117 2.85 12.18 1.39
CA LEU A 117 2.48 12.88 2.62
C LEU A 117 1.20 12.30 3.22
N ALA A 118 1.27 11.85 4.47
CA ALA A 118 0.13 11.32 5.24
C ALA A 118 0.04 11.99 6.63
N TYR A 119 -0.60 13.16 6.66
CA TYR A 119 -0.90 13.94 7.88
C TYR A 119 -2.41 14.20 7.96
N GLY A 120 -2.86 14.97 8.97
CA GLY A 120 -4.27 15.32 9.18
C GLY A 120 -4.96 14.44 10.21
N GLY A 121 -4.42 13.25 10.49
CA GLY A 121 -4.99 12.35 11.50
C GLY A 121 -4.89 12.90 12.93
N VAL A 122 -3.79 13.56 13.29
CA VAL A 122 -3.62 14.17 14.62
C VAL A 122 -4.42 15.47 14.69
N GLU A 123 -4.27 16.31 13.67
CA GLU A 123 -4.89 17.63 13.54
C GLU A 123 -6.42 17.56 13.52
N ALA A 124 -7.00 16.47 13.03
CA ALA A 124 -8.44 16.23 13.09
C ALA A 124 -9.04 16.32 14.51
N GLN A 125 -8.23 16.22 15.58
CA GLN A 125 -8.74 16.39 16.95
C GLN A 125 -9.22 17.83 17.23
N GLU A 126 -8.75 18.80 16.44
CA GLU A 126 -9.15 20.20 16.55
C GLU A 126 -10.48 20.50 15.82
N GLY A 127 -11.05 19.53 15.10
CA GLY A 127 -12.27 19.68 14.31
C GLY A 127 -12.22 20.85 13.32
N GLN A 128 -13.38 21.44 13.04
CA GLN A 128 -13.51 22.57 12.11
C GLN A 128 -12.61 23.79 12.43
N PRO A 129 -12.42 24.21 13.70
CA PRO A 129 -11.52 25.32 14.03
C PRO A 129 -10.06 25.13 13.56
N GLY A 130 -9.53 23.91 13.59
CA GLY A 130 -8.13 23.61 13.22
C GLY A 130 -7.84 23.58 11.71
N VAL A 131 -8.89 23.48 10.87
CA VAL A 131 -8.73 23.27 9.41
C VAL A 131 -7.90 24.36 8.75
N ALA A 132 -8.08 25.62 9.14
CA ALA A 132 -7.32 26.73 8.55
C ALA A 132 -5.82 26.63 8.87
N HIS A 133 -5.48 26.30 10.13
CA HIS A 133 -4.10 26.14 10.57
C HIS A 133 -3.43 24.92 9.93
N PHE A 134 -4.16 23.81 9.83
CA PHE A 134 -3.70 22.62 9.12
C PHE A 134 -3.40 22.90 7.64
N LYS A 135 -4.31 23.58 6.92
CA LYS A 135 -4.08 23.92 5.50
C LYS A 135 -2.87 24.83 5.31
N ASP A 136 -2.59 25.75 6.23
CA ASP A 136 -1.37 26.56 6.20
C ASP A 136 -0.12 25.68 6.33
N GLY A 137 -0.05 24.83 7.35
CA GLY A 137 1.08 23.92 7.56
C GLY A 137 1.30 22.96 6.40
N LEU A 138 0.21 22.39 5.85
CA LEU A 138 0.27 21.52 4.68
C LEU A 138 0.81 22.25 3.45
N ASN A 139 0.38 23.49 3.19
CA ASN A 139 0.92 24.28 2.08
C ASN A 139 2.41 24.57 2.28
N LYS A 140 2.86 24.90 3.48
CA LYS A 140 4.28 25.13 3.76
C LYS A 140 5.14 23.88 3.57
N LEU A 141 4.62 22.71 3.93
CA LEU A 141 5.31 21.44 3.63
C LEU A 141 5.43 21.21 2.13
N ILE A 142 4.35 21.46 1.37
CA ILE A 142 4.38 21.37 -0.09
C ILE A 142 5.42 22.35 -0.66
N ASP A 143 5.41 23.62 -0.23
CA ASP A 143 6.37 24.64 -0.66
C ASP A 143 7.81 24.20 -0.39
N LYS A 144 8.07 23.65 0.81
CA LYS A 144 9.38 23.12 1.17
C LYS A 144 9.81 22.00 0.24
N ILE A 145 8.94 21.03 -0.03
CA ILE A 145 9.23 19.87 -0.89
C ILE A 145 9.50 20.33 -2.34
N GLU A 146 8.68 21.25 -2.85
CA GLU A 146 8.86 21.83 -4.19
C GLU A 146 10.17 22.62 -4.30
N SER A 147 10.58 23.33 -3.25
CA SER A 147 11.85 24.06 -3.23
C SER A 147 13.08 23.14 -3.36
N LEU A 148 12.93 21.85 -3.02
CA LEU A 148 13.96 20.81 -3.20
C LEU A 148 13.88 20.14 -4.58
N GLY A 149 12.94 20.55 -5.44
CA GLY A 149 12.69 19.96 -6.75
C GLY A 149 11.91 18.64 -6.71
N ALA A 150 11.29 18.31 -5.58
CA ALA A 150 10.57 17.06 -5.39
C ALA A 150 9.07 17.18 -5.74
N LYS A 151 8.49 16.07 -6.21
CA LYS A 151 7.04 15.92 -6.40
C LYS A 151 6.38 15.54 -5.09
N THR A 152 5.09 15.87 -4.96
CA THR A 152 4.29 15.53 -3.78
C THR A 152 3.05 14.73 -4.18
N VAL A 153 2.81 13.65 -3.45
CA VAL A 153 1.57 12.86 -3.49
C VAL A 153 0.92 12.96 -2.11
N LEU A 154 -0.34 13.41 -2.05
CA LEU A 154 -1.07 13.63 -0.81
C LEU A 154 -2.01 12.46 -0.53
N LEU A 155 -1.92 11.86 0.65
CA LEU A 155 -2.82 10.81 1.11
C LEU A 155 -3.90 11.41 2.02
N SER A 156 -5.11 10.90 1.92
CA SER A 156 -6.17 11.20 2.90
C SER A 156 -5.83 10.64 4.29
N THR A 157 -6.65 10.94 5.29
CA THR A 157 -6.57 10.27 6.60
C THR A 157 -7.07 8.80 6.49
N ILE A 158 -6.96 8.05 7.59
CA ILE A 158 -7.62 6.74 7.76
C ILE A 158 -8.69 6.84 8.86
N PRO A 159 -9.74 6.01 8.83
CA PRO A 159 -10.77 6.00 9.86
C PRO A 159 -10.26 5.43 11.18
N VAL A 160 -10.96 5.76 12.26
CA VAL A 160 -10.93 4.98 13.49
C VAL A 160 -12.05 3.93 13.47
N VAL A 161 -11.77 2.75 14.03
CA VAL A 161 -12.71 1.62 14.04
C VAL A 161 -12.72 0.98 15.42
N SER A 162 -13.89 0.79 15.99
CA SER A 162 -14.04 0.13 17.28
C SER A 162 -15.28 -0.74 17.30
N ALA A 163 -15.16 -1.94 17.90
CA ALA A 163 -16.31 -2.76 18.25
C ALA A 163 -17.00 -2.26 19.54
N ASP A 164 -16.32 -1.41 20.32
CA ASP A 164 -16.87 -0.81 21.53
C ASP A 164 -17.72 0.42 21.19
N THR A 165 -19.03 0.23 21.19
CA THR A 165 -20.02 1.29 20.92
C THR A 165 -19.95 2.48 21.90
N ALA A 166 -19.30 2.32 23.07
CA ALA A 166 -19.11 3.41 24.02
C ALA A 166 -18.06 4.44 23.56
N GLN A 167 -17.22 4.11 22.57
CA GLN A 167 -16.16 4.98 22.09
C GLN A 167 -16.64 6.10 21.14
N HIS A 168 -17.94 6.15 20.81
CA HIS A 168 -18.58 7.21 20.01
C HIS A 168 -17.73 7.72 18.83
N ILE A 169 -17.22 6.78 18.03
CA ILE A 169 -16.22 7.04 16.99
C ILE A 169 -16.74 7.86 15.79
N ASP A 170 -18.06 8.06 15.67
CA ASP A 170 -18.69 8.75 14.55
C ASP A 170 -18.23 10.22 14.44
N ALA A 171 -18.18 10.94 15.57
CA ALA A 171 -17.70 12.32 15.58
C ALA A 171 -16.23 12.40 15.14
N ARG A 172 -15.42 11.45 15.61
CA ARG A 172 -14.01 11.35 15.24
C ARG A 172 -13.81 11.07 13.76
N ASN A 173 -14.61 10.17 13.19
CA ASN A 173 -14.58 9.86 11.76
C ASN A 173 -15.09 11.05 10.91
N ALA A 174 -16.09 11.79 11.38
CA ALA A 174 -16.52 13.02 10.71
C ALA A 174 -15.40 14.07 10.63
N ASP A 175 -14.62 14.25 11.70
CA ASP A 175 -13.45 15.14 11.68
C ASP A 175 -12.35 14.60 10.75
N LEU A 176 -12.10 13.28 10.73
CA LEU A 176 -11.12 12.68 9.82
C LEU A 176 -11.51 12.86 8.35
N GLU A 177 -12.80 12.77 8.02
CA GLU A 177 -13.34 13.05 6.68
C GLU A 177 -13.21 14.52 6.31
N LEU A 178 -13.47 15.43 7.26
CA LEU A 178 -13.27 16.86 7.08
C LEU A 178 -11.81 17.18 6.71
N TYR A 179 -10.85 16.57 7.39
CA TYR A 179 -9.43 16.77 7.09
C TYR A 179 -9.01 16.08 5.79
N SER A 180 -9.55 14.89 5.47
CA SER A 180 -9.38 14.26 4.16
C SER A 180 -9.87 15.15 3.03
N LYS A 181 -11.02 15.82 3.21
CA LYS A 181 -11.52 16.81 2.26
C LYS A 181 -10.60 18.03 2.18
N ALA A 182 -10.10 18.54 3.30
CA ALA A 182 -9.15 19.67 3.29
C ALA A 182 -7.87 19.34 2.51
N ILE A 183 -7.34 18.11 2.65
CA ILE A 183 -6.18 17.62 1.89
C ILE A 183 -6.50 17.56 0.40
N SER A 184 -7.65 17.00 0.03
CA SER A 184 -8.11 16.93 -1.37
C SER A 184 -8.29 18.32 -2.00
N ASP A 185 -8.84 19.27 -1.24
CA ASP A 185 -9.02 20.65 -1.69
C ASP A 185 -7.65 21.34 -1.93
N VAL A 186 -6.68 21.17 -1.01
CA VAL A 186 -5.30 21.67 -1.19
C VAL A 186 -4.64 21.00 -2.40
N ALA A 187 -4.77 19.68 -2.54
CA ALA A 187 -4.22 18.93 -3.66
C ALA A 187 -4.73 19.48 -5.00
N SER A 188 -6.05 19.67 -5.10
CA SER A 188 -6.70 20.22 -6.30
C SER A 188 -6.22 21.64 -6.60
N GLN A 189 -6.16 22.51 -5.59
CA GLN A 189 -5.70 23.89 -5.74
C GLN A 189 -4.22 23.98 -6.16
N ARG A 190 -3.40 23.04 -5.69
CA ARG A 190 -1.95 22.99 -5.96
C ARG A 190 -1.58 22.09 -7.14
N GLY A 191 -2.56 21.51 -7.84
CA GLY A 191 -2.34 20.57 -8.95
C GLY A 191 -1.55 19.31 -8.53
N LYS A 192 -1.71 18.85 -7.28
CA LYS A 192 -1.06 17.67 -6.74
C LYS A 192 -1.91 16.43 -6.92
N GLN A 193 -1.25 15.28 -6.98
CA GLN A 193 -1.94 14.00 -6.93
C GLN A 193 -2.47 13.77 -5.50
N PHE A 194 -3.73 13.38 -5.41
CA PHE A 194 -4.40 12.99 -4.18
C PHE A 194 -4.79 11.51 -4.23
N VAL A 195 -4.53 10.79 -3.15
CA VAL A 195 -4.85 9.37 -2.99
C VAL A 195 -5.82 9.26 -1.81
N ASP A 196 -7.07 8.92 -2.10
CA ASP A 196 -8.06 8.60 -1.08
C ASP A 196 -7.82 7.17 -0.55
N ILE A 197 -7.33 7.09 0.68
CA ILE A 197 -7.13 5.85 1.44
C ILE A 197 -8.19 5.69 2.54
N TYR A 198 -8.96 6.74 2.87
CA TYR A 198 -9.98 6.72 3.92
C TYR A 198 -11.10 5.76 3.56
N ASN A 199 -11.73 5.97 2.40
CA ASN A 199 -12.89 5.16 1.98
C ASN A 199 -12.52 3.68 1.75
N PRO A 200 -11.42 3.34 1.07
CA PRO A 200 -10.99 1.95 0.95
C PRO A 200 -10.78 1.27 2.30
N VAL A 201 -10.07 1.91 3.24
CA VAL A 201 -9.80 1.36 4.58
C VAL A 201 -11.10 1.21 5.37
N LEU A 202 -11.99 2.21 5.37
CA LEU A 202 -13.29 2.15 6.06
C LEU A 202 -14.19 1.03 5.54
N ASN A 203 -14.20 0.81 4.22
CA ASN A 203 -15.04 -0.23 3.64
C ASN A 203 -14.50 -1.63 3.89
N THR A 204 -13.19 -1.77 3.96
CA THR A 204 -12.53 -3.06 4.23
C THR A 204 -12.55 -3.41 5.71
N SER A 205 -12.42 -2.43 6.61
CA SER A 205 -12.49 -2.65 8.05
C SER A 205 -13.85 -3.18 8.53
N LYS A 206 -14.93 -2.90 7.79
CA LYS A 206 -16.26 -3.51 8.02
C LYS A 206 -16.33 -5.01 7.73
N LYS A 207 -15.34 -5.52 7.00
CA LYS A 207 -15.30 -6.91 6.53
C LYS A 207 -14.17 -7.67 7.22
N ALA A 208 -13.03 -7.01 7.48
CA ALA A 208 -11.79 -7.58 8.04
C ALA A 208 -11.26 -6.81 9.22
N ASP A 209 -10.53 -7.54 10.07
CA ASP A 209 -9.62 -6.95 11.04
C ASP A 209 -8.33 -6.46 10.37
N ILE A 210 -8.33 -5.18 9.99
CA ILE A 210 -7.18 -4.47 9.39
C ILE A 210 -6.68 -3.30 10.26
N ILE A 211 -7.36 -3.01 11.36
CA ILE A 211 -7.05 -1.91 12.27
C ILE A 211 -6.94 -2.46 13.69
N GLU A 212 -5.80 -2.25 14.32
CA GLU A 212 -5.55 -2.54 15.72
C GLU A 212 -5.63 -1.27 16.58
N ASN A 213 -5.94 -1.46 17.87
CA ASN A 213 -5.98 -0.39 18.87
C ASN A 213 -6.83 0.82 18.44
N THR A 214 -7.89 0.57 17.67
CA THR A 214 -8.84 1.54 17.14
C THR A 214 -8.30 2.49 16.06
N VAL A 215 -6.98 2.68 15.93
CA VAL A 215 -6.40 3.76 15.11
C VAL A 215 -5.30 3.33 14.14
N HIS A 216 -4.60 2.22 14.38
CA HIS A 216 -3.40 1.85 13.61
C HIS A 216 -3.70 0.69 12.69
N LEU A 217 -3.15 0.70 11.47
CA LEU A 217 -3.22 -0.47 10.60
C LEU A 217 -2.35 -1.60 11.18
N ASN A 218 -2.88 -2.83 11.15
CA ASN A 218 -2.11 -4.04 11.42
C ASN A 218 -1.41 -4.51 10.11
N GLU A 219 -0.73 -5.67 10.14
CA GLU A 219 -0.04 -6.21 8.95
C GLU A 219 -0.98 -6.40 7.76
N THR A 220 -2.17 -6.97 7.98
CA THR A 220 -3.19 -7.15 6.93
C THR A 220 -3.67 -5.80 6.39
N GLY A 221 -3.75 -4.78 7.24
CA GLY A 221 -4.07 -3.41 6.86
C GLY A 221 -3.04 -2.77 5.95
N TYR A 222 -1.74 -2.96 6.22
CA TYR A 222 -0.68 -2.46 5.34
C TYR A 222 -0.56 -3.23 4.03
N TYR A 223 -0.77 -4.55 4.05
CA TYR A 223 -0.89 -5.35 2.82
C TYR A 223 -2.03 -4.81 1.94
N TYR A 224 -3.21 -4.58 2.54
CA TYR A 224 -4.34 -3.99 1.83
C TYR A 224 -4.08 -2.57 1.33
N LEU A 225 -3.42 -1.74 2.14
CA LEU A 225 -3.09 -0.37 1.74
C LEU A 225 -2.13 -0.33 0.55
N ALA A 226 -1.19 -1.27 0.47
CA ALA A 226 -0.31 -1.42 -0.68
C ALA A 226 -1.09 -1.73 -1.97
N ASP A 227 -2.07 -2.63 -1.90
CA ASP A 227 -3.00 -2.92 -3.01
C ASP A 227 -3.78 -1.66 -3.45
N VAL A 228 -4.37 -0.93 -2.49
CA VAL A 228 -5.07 0.33 -2.75
C VAL A 228 -4.14 1.33 -3.44
N LEU A 229 -2.91 1.46 -2.96
CA LEU A 229 -1.92 2.38 -3.52
C LEU A 229 -1.59 2.02 -4.96
N GLU A 230 -1.35 0.74 -5.27
CA GLU A 230 -1.08 0.29 -6.64
C GLU A 230 -2.23 0.65 -7.59
N LYS A 231 -3.47 0.35 -7.18
CA LYS A 231 -4.69 0.63 -7.96
C LYS A 231 -4.88 2.13 -8.21
N VAL A 232 -4.76 2.96 -7.19
CA VAL A 232 -5.00 4.42 -7.31
C VAL A 232 -3.86 5.12 -8.05
N LEU A 233 -2.62 4.65 -7.91
CA LEU A 233 -1.49 5.16 -8.68
C LEU A 233 -1.50 4.70 -10.15
N GLY A 234 -2.42 3.80 -10.53
CA GLY A 234 -2.48 3.22 -11.87
C GLY A 234 -1.29 2.32 -12.15
N LEU A 235 -0.69 1.73 -11.10
CA LEU A 235 0.37 0.76 -11.25
C LEU A 235 -0.24 -0.58 -11.69
N PRO A 236 0.49 -1.38 -12.48
CA PRO A 236 0.01 -2.69 -12.88
C PRO A 236 -0.16 -3.58 -11.65
N ASN A 237 -1.41 -3.95 -11.38
CA ASN A 237 -1.83 -4.90 -10.36
C ASN A 237 -3.03 -5.72 -10.88
N GLU A 238 -3.08 -5.93 -12.20
CA GLU A 238 -4.17 -6.67 -12.81
C GLU A 238 -3.95 -8.17 -12.62
N ARG A 239 -4.96 -8.81 -12.04
CA ARG A 239 -5.04 -10.27 -11.93
C ARG A 239 -4.95 -10.90 -13.31
N GLU A 240 -3.90 -11.66 -13.56
CA GLU A 240 -3.77 -12.39 -14.82
C GLU A 240 -4.38 -13.79 -14.69
N THR A 241 -5.14 -14.19 -15.71
CA THR A 241 -5.60 -15.59 -15.85
C THR A 241 -4.84 -16.27 -16.97
N SER A 242 -3.94 -17.17 -16.58
CA SER A 242 -3.21 -18.03 -17.50
C SER A 242 -4.02 -19.27 -17.84
N THR A 243 -4.17 -19.59 -19.12
CA THR A 243 -4.91 -20.78 -19.56
C THR A 243 -4.00 -21.73 -20.34
N ILE A 244 -3.98 -22.99 -19.93
CA ILE A 244 -3.29 -24.09 -20.61
C ILE A 244 -4.34 -25.10 -21.07
N THR A 245 -4.29 -25.51 -22.33
CA THR A 245 -5.13 -26.60 -22.84
C THR A 245 -4.28 -27.82 -23.13
N ILE A 246 -4.63 -28.93 -22.47
CA ILE A 246 -3.99 -30.23 -22.65
C ILE A 246 -4.58 -30.87 -23.92
N ALA A 247 -3.81 -30.84 -25.00
CA ALA A 247 -4.17 -31.42 -26.30
C ALA A 247 -3.05 -32.31 -26.83
N LYS A 248 -3.37 -33.17 -27.82
CA LYS A 248 -2.37 -33.95 -28.57
C LYS A 248 -2.00 -33.22 -29.87
N PRO A 249 -0.73 -33.22 -30.30
CA PRO A 249 0.42 -33.93 -29.69
C PRO A 249 1.04 -33.21 -28.48
N THR A 250 0.82 -31.90 -28.32
CA THR A 250 1.42 -31.09 -27.24
C THR A 250 0.41 -30.10 -26.64
N PRO A 251 0.53 -29.76 -25.34
CA PRO A 251 -0.23 -28.67 -24.75
C PRO A 251 0.04 -27.32 -25.44
N TYR A 252 -0.92 -26.39 -25.35
CA TYR A 252 -0.76 -25.01 -25.80
C TYR A 252 -1.36 -24.02 -24.80
N SER A 253 -0.97 -22.76 -24.87
CA SER A 253 -1.43 -21.70 -23.97
C SER A 253 -1.59 -20.37 -24.69
N SER A 254 -2.43 -19.50 -24.13
CA SER A 254 -2.63 -18.11 -24.56
C SER A 254 -1.51 -17.15 -24.13
N ASN A 255 -0.86 -17.40 -22.98
CA ASN A 255 -0.01 -16.41 -22.32
C ASN A 255 1.11 -16.99 -21.45
N VAL A 256 1.27 -18.32 -21.39
CA VAL A 256 2.48 -18.96 -20.83
C VAL A 256 3.27 -19.68 -21.92
N LYS A 257 4.59 -19.78 -21.72
CA LYS A 257 5.48 -20.49 -22.65
C LYS A 257 5.52 -21.97 -22.29
N ILE A 258 4.92 -22.82 -23.12
CA ILE A 258 4.99 -24.27 -22.96
C ILE A 258 6.41 -24.77 -23.28
N LEU A 259 6.95 -25.65 -22.43
CA LEU A 259 8.22 -26.34 -22.61
C LEU A 259 7.93 -27.82 -22.96
N THR A 260 8.57 -28.32 -24.01
CA THR A 260 8.34 -29.67 -24.57
C THR A 260 9.52 -30.63 -24.38
N ASP A 261 10.49 -30.23 -23.57
CA ASP A 261 11.78 -30.91 -23.35
C ASP A 261 11.78 -31.90 -22.17
N SER A 262 10.64 -32.10 -21.50
CA SER A 262 10.55 -33.05 -20.37
C SER A 262 10.75 -34.49 -20.84
N LYS A 263 11.70 -35.19 -20.20
CA LYS A 263 11.92 -36.65 -20.38
C LYS A 263 11.08 -37.49 -19.41
N ASP A 264 10.38 -36.85 -18.49
CA ASP A 264 9.57 -37.51 -17.47
C ASP A 264 8.12 -37.63 -17.96
N ASN A 265 7.69 -38.86 -18.22
CA ASN A 265 6.35 -39.19 -18.72
C ASN A 265 5.22 -38.87 -17.72
N ASN A 266 5.55 -38.61 -16.44
CA ASN A 266 4.56 -38.23 -15.43
C ASN A 266 4.25 -36.73 -15.44
N VAL A 267 5.05 -35.92 -16.17
CA VAL A 267 4.79 -34.48 -16.36
C VAL A 267 3.77 -34.30 -17.47
N ILE A 268 2.63 -33.72 -17.13
CA ILE A 268 1.52 -33.48 -18.07
C ILE A 268 1.69 -32.17 -18.80
N ALA A 269 2.18 -31.15 -18.10
CA ALA A 269 2.50 -29.86 -18.67
C ALA A 269 3.72 -29.28 -17.95
N ARG A 270 4.63 -28.70 -18.72
CA ARG A 270 5.79 -27.96 -18.24
C ARG A 270 5.78 -26.60 -18.92
N PHE A 271 5.92 -25.52 -18.17
CA PHE A 271 5.77 -24.17 -18.73
C PHE A 271 6.48 -23.12 -17.90
N VAL A 272 6.75 -21.96 -18.52
CA VAL A 272 7.25 -20.75 -17.86
C VAL A 272 6.15 -19.70 -17.86
N ALA A 273 5.83 -19.18 -16.67
CA ALA A 273 5.03 -17.97 -16.55
C ALA A 273 5.96 -16.76 -16.65
N ALA A 274 5.63 -15.82 -17.55
CA ALA A 274 6.39 -14.59 -17.72
C ALA A 274 5.74 -13.47 -16.90
N ASP A 275 5.70 -13.65 -15.58
CA ASP A 275 5.12 -12.65 -14.69
C ASP A 275 5.95 -11.36 -14.77
N LYS A 276 5.29 -10.27 -15.16
CA LYS A 276 5.96 -8.98 -15.35
C LYS A 276 6.37 -8.33 -14.02
N TYR A 277 5.69 -8.67 -12.93
CA TYR A 277 5.91 -8.12 -11.60
C TYR A 277 5.80 -9.22 -10.54
N LEU A 278 6.54 -9.08 -9.44
CA LEU A 278 6.45 -10.00 -8.31
C LEU A 278 5.14 -9.78 -7.53
N PRO A 279 4.44 -10.85 -7.11
CA PRO A 279 3.27 -10.71 -6.25
C PRO A 279 3.68 -10.25 -4.85
N LEU A 280 2.79 -9.54 -4.16
CA LEU A 280 3.00 -9.24 -2.74
C LEU A 280 2.79 -10.52 -1.91
N PRO A 281 3.64 -10.81 -0.91
CA PRO A 281 3.46 -11.96 -0.04
C PRO A 281 2.23 -11.75 0.84
N PHE A 282 1.38 -12.78 0.96
CA PHE A 282 0.19 -12.70 1.82
C PHE A 282 0.58 -12.76 3.30
N PRO A 283 0.02 -11.90 4.18
CA PRO A 283 0.16 -12.08 5.61
C PRO A 283 -0.52 -13.36 6.10
N GLU A 284 0.02 -13.98 7.16
CA GLU A 284 -0.48 -15.26 7.67
C GLU A 284 -1.95 -15.19 8.11
N ALA A 285 -2.39 -14.03 8.63
CA ALA A 285 -3.75 -13.81 9.10
C ALA A 285 -4.77 -13.49 7.98
N SER A 286 -4.33 -13.22 6.74
CA SER A 286 -5.22 -12.76 5.67
C SER A 286 -5.77 -13.90 4.83
N SER A 287 -6.85 -14.53 5.29
CA SER A 287 -7.51 -15.58 4.51
C SER A 287 -8.32 -15.04 3.30
N TRP A 288 -8.55 -13.73 3.19
CA TRP A 288 -9.38 -13.17 2.10
C TRP A 288 -9.13 -11.68 1.71
N VAL A 289 -8.36 -10.90 2.46
CA VAL A 289 -8.16 -9.46 2.16
C VAL A 289 -7.16 -9.30 1.01
N GLY A 290 -7.55 -8.61 -0.08
CA GLY A 290 -6.68 -8.31 -1.22
C GLY A 290 -6.36 -9.51 -2.12
N ASN A 291 -7.39 -10.18 -2.63
CA ASN A 291 -7.28 -11.42 -3.41
C ASN A 291 -6.93 -11.15 -4.90
N ASP A 292 -5.79 -10.52 -5.16
CA ASP A 292 -5.26 -10.27 -6.52
C ASP A 292 -4.36 -11.41 -7.04
N ALA A 293 -4.52 -12.61 -6.47
CA ALA A 293 -3.77 -13.79 -6.88
C ALA A 293 -4.03 -14.15 -8.35
N ASN A 294 -2.94 -14.32 -9.12
CA ASN A 294 -2.99 -14.84 -10.47
C ASN A 294 -3.71 -16.19 -10.51
N VAL A 295 -4.44 -16.44 -11.60
CA VAL A 295 -5.22 -17.66 -11.78
C VAL A 295 -4.58 -18.50 -12.86
N LEU A 296 -4.43 -19.79 -12.56
CA LEU A 296 -4.05 -20.78 -13.56
C LEU A 296 -5.23 -21.69 -13.85
N ARG A 297 -5.65 -21.72 -15.12
CA ARG A 297 -6.69 -22.59 -15.64
C ARG A 297 -6.08 -23.66 -16.54
N ILE A 298 -6.42 -24.92 -16.30
CA ILE A 298 -5.92 -26.06 -17.07
C ILE A 298 -7.09 -26.89 -17.56
N ILE A 299 -7.25 -26.96 -18.88
CA ILE A 299 -8.38 -27.59 -19.57
C ILE A 299 -7.94 -28.91 -20.18
N GLY A 300 -8.82 -29.92 -20.21
CA GLY A 300 -8.57 -31.21 -20.87
C GLY A 300 -7.88 -32.26 -19.98
N LEU A 301 -7.79 -32.00 -18.67
CA LEU A 301 -7.32 -32.99 -17.70
C LEU A 301 -8.36 -34.11 -17.52
N LYS A 302 -7.90 -35.36 -17.43
CA LYS A 302 -8.77 -36.49 -17.04
C LYS A 302 -9.17 -36.37 -15.58
N LYS A 303 -10.25 -37.05 -15.17
CA LYS A 303 -10.66 -37.12 -13.75
C LYS A 303 -9.47 -37.54 -12.86
N GLY A 304 -9.22 -36.77 -11.82
CA GLY A 304 -8.13 -36.98 -10.87
C GLY A 304 -7.75 -35.68 -10.15
N TYR A 305 -6.76 -35.77 -9.27
CA TYR A 305 -6.09 -34.63 -8.65
C TYR A 305 -4.75 -34.40 -9.33
N TYR A 306 -4.35 -33.15 -9.40
CA TYR A 306 -3.11 -32.74 -10.04
C TYR A 306 -2.41 -31.71 -9.17
N THR A 307 -1.10 -31.86 -9.08
CA THR A 307 -0.22 -31.02 -8.29
C THR A 307 0.63 -30.18 -9.22
N LEU A 308 0.57 -28.87 -9.02
CA LEU A 308 1.50 -27.92 -9.60
C LEU A 308 2.72 -27.81 -8.70
N THR A 309 3.90 -27.92 -9.27
CA THR A 309 5.19 -27.79 -8.59
C THR A 309 6.06 -26.76 -9.29
N ALA A 310 6.94 -26.12 -8.53
CA ALA A 310 8.00 -25.25 -9.06
C ALA A 310 9.27 -25.50 -8.24
N ALA A 311 10.41 -25.69 -8.91
CA ALA A 311 11.68 -26.08 -8.25
C ALA A 311 11.53 -27.27 -7.28
N ASN A 312 10.71 -28.26 -7.63
CA ASN A 312 10.34 -29.42 -6.80
C ASN A 312 9.56 -29.13 -5.51
N ALA A 313 9.18 -27.88 -5.25
CA ALA A 313 8.27 -27.52 -4.17
C ALA A 313 6.81 -27.56 -4.65
N GLN A 314 5.91 -28.05 -3.80
CA GLN A 314 4.48 -28.05 -4.09
C GLN A 314 3.92 -26.62 -4.03
N VAL A 315 3.31 -26.18 -5.13
CA VAL A 315 2.61 -24.89 -5.21
C VAL A 315 1.15 -25.05 -4.83
N VAL A 316 0.42 -25.96 -5.49
CA VAL A 316 -1.00 -26.21 -5.19
C VAL A 316 -1.42 -27.57 -5.75
N THR A 317 -2.33 -28.24 -5.04
CA THR A 317 -3.00 -29.46 -5.52
C THR A 317 -4.49 -29.18 -5.65
N ALA A 318 -5.06 -29.50 -6.81
CA ALA A 318 -6.48 -29.33 -7.08
C ALA A 318 -7.02 -30.43 -8.00
N SER A 319 -8.32 -30.64 -7.99
CA SER A 319 -9.00 -31.58 -8.88
C SER A 319 -9.00 -31.06 -10.33
N ALA A 320 -9.14 -31.97 -11.30
CA ALA A 320 -9.32 -31.61 -12.71
C ALA A 320 -10.40 -30.54 -12.93
N LYS A 321 -11.51 -30.62 -12.17
CA LYS A 321 -12.64 -29.69 -12.28
C LYS A 321 -12.31 -28.30 -11.71
N GLU A 322 -11.50 -28.23 -10.67
CA GLU A 322 -11.03 -26.96 -10.11
C GLU A 322 -10.01 -26.30 -11.03
N TRP A 323 -9.07 -27.09 -11.57
CA TRP A 323 -8.14 -26.63 -12.60
C TRP A 323 -8.87 -26.09 -13.84
N GLU A 324 -9.95 -26.74 -14.28
CA GLU A 324 -10.75 -26.29 -15.41
C GLU A 324 -11.49 -24.97 -15.12
N LYS A 325 -11.92 -24.74 -13.87
CA LYS A 325 -12.51 -23.46 -13.42
C LYS A 325 -11.45 -22.36 -13.27
N GLY A 326 -10.25 -22.72 -12.86
CA GLY A 326 -9.17 -21.81 -12.51
C GLY A 326 -8.84 -21.89 -11.02
N VAL A 327 -7.54 -22.01 -10.72
CA VAL A 327 -6.99 -22.10 -9.37
C VAL A 327 -6.15 -20.87 -9.10
N GLU A 328 -6.36 -20.23 -7.95
CA GLU A 328 -5.56 -19.10 -7.48
C GLU A 328 -4.18 -19.57 -7.02
N ILE A 329 -3.13 -18.91 -7.51
CA ILE A 329 -1.75 -19.18 -7.11
C ILE A 329 -1.38 -18.18 -6.01
N LYS A 330 -1.31 -18.67 -4.77
CA LYS A 330 -1.06 -17.83 -3.56
C LYS A 330 0.31 -18.08 -2.91
N GLN A 331 1.11 -18.97 -3.48
CA GLN A 331 2.42 -19.34 -2.96
C GLN A 331 3.33 -19.77 -4.10
N GLY A 332 4.62 -19.97 -3.79
CA GLY A 332 5.63 -20.46 -4.73
C GLY A 332 6.84 -19.52 -4.83
N PRO A 333 7.77 -19.81 -5.76
CA PRO A 333 9.09 -19.16 -5.76
C PRO A 333 9.07 -17.64 -5.89
N GLN A 334 8.09 -17.06 -6.58
CA GLN A 334 7.96 -15.60 -6.70
C GLN A 334 7.45 -14.95 -5.41
N PHE A 335 6.54 -15.60 -4.67
CA PHE A 335 6.11 -15.16 -3.35
C PHE A 335 7.25 -15.26 -2.33
N GLU A 336 8.06 -16.31 -2.41
CA GLU A 336 9.27 -16.45 -1.60
C GLU A 336 10.33 -15.41 -1.96
N GLN A 337 10.42 -15.03 -3.24
CA GLN A 337 11.30 -13.95 -3.69
C GLN A 337 10.84 -12.60 -3.11
N SER A 338 9.56 -12.25 -3.24
CA SER A 338 9.03 -11.00 -2.68
C SER A 338 9.06 -10.95 -1.16
N ALA A 339 8.83 -12.07 -0.47
CA ALA A 339 9.00 -12.19 0.97
C ALA A 339 10.45 -11.89 1.41
N ARG A 340 11.45 -12.44 0.72
CA ARG A 340 12.88 -12.14 1.00
C ARG A 340 13.23 -10.67 0.76
N ILE A 341 12.68 -10.05 -0.29
CA ILE A 341 12.86 -8.62 -0.54
C ILE A 341 12.24 -7.81 0.61
N ARG A 342 11.04 -8.17 1.03
CA ARG A 342 10.33 -7.54 2.16
C ARG A 342 11.14 -7.62 3.45
N GLU A 343 11.71 -8.78 3.77
CA GLU A 343 12.60 -8.94 4.94
C GLU A 343 13.80 -7.99 4.88
N MET A 344 14.43 -7.85 3.70
CA MET A 344 15.53 -6.90 3.51
C MET A 344 15.06 -5.44 3.65
N ILE A 345 13.88 -5.10 3.13
CA ILE A 345 13.24 -3.78 3.29
C ILE A 345 13.02 -3.47 4.77
N ILE A 346 12.40 -4.39 5.52
CA ILE A 346 12.15 -4.23 6.96
C ILE A 346 13.48 -4.02 7.69
N ARG A 347 14.49 -4.85 7.41
CA ARG A 347 15.81 -4.71 8.05
C ARG A 347 16.49 -3.37 7.71
N LYS A 348 16.39 -2.93 6.45
CA LYS A 348 16.91 -1.63 6.00
C LYS A 348 16.19 -0.47 6.68
N ASN A 349 14.87 -0.55 6.80
CA ASN A 349 14.04 0.46 7.45
C ASN A 349 14.25 0.50 8.96
N GLU A 350 14.49 -0.63 9.62
CA GLU A 350 14.88 -0.69 11.03
C GLU A 350 16.21 0.02 11.28
N LEU A 351 17.24 -0.25 10.46
CA LEU A 351 18.52 0.46 10.52
C LEU A 351 18.32 1.97 10.30
N HIS A 352 17.56 2.35 9.28
CA HIS A 352 17.27 3.76 9.03
C HIS A 352 16.52 4.41 10.21
N PHE A 353 15.52 3.73 10.78
CA PHE A 353 14.75 4.20 11.92
C PHE A 353 15.65 4.49 13.12
N PHE A 354 16.55 3.57 13.50
CA PHE A 354 17.47 3.79 14.62
C PHE A 354 18.65 4.72 14.30
N GLN A 355 18.98 4.93 13.03
CA GLN A 355 19.91 5.98 12.61
C GLN A 355 19.28 7.37 12.73
N TYR A 356 18.03 7.49 12.29
CA TYR A 356 17.26 8.73 12.27
C TYR A 356 16.76 9.11 13.68
N ARG A 357 16.31 8.11 14.45
CA ARG A 357 15.76 8.21 15.80
C ARG A 357 16.45 7.21 16.72
N PRO A 358 17.72 7.46 17.09
CA PRO A 358 18.46 6.56 17.95
C PRO A 358 17.84 6.48 19.35
N LEU A 359 17.99 5.31 19.98
CA LEU A 359 17.75 5.19 21.41
C LEU A 359 18.63 6.21 22.16
N ASN A 360 18.10 6.82 23.21
CA ASN A 360 18.73 7.96 23.90
C ASN A 360 19.01 9.17 22.99
N GLN A 361 18.07 9.46 22.08
CA GLN A 361 18.15 10.55 21.11
C GLN A 361 18.67 11.87 21.69
N THR A 362 18.15 12.27 22.85
CA THR A 362 18.56 13.48 23.60
C THR A 362 20.06 13.56 23.87
N TYR A 363 20.70 12.41 24.12
CA TYR A 363 22.12 12.31 24.50
C TYR A 363 23.04 12.10 23.29
N ILE A 364 22.55 11.53 22.20
CA ILE A 364 23.39 11.24 21.02
C ILE A 364 23.33 12.40 20.03
N VAL A 365 22.14 12.89 19.71
CA VAL A 365 21.93 13.95 18.70
C VAL A 365 21.27 15.20 19.27
N GLY A 366 20.63 15.09 20.44
CA GLY A 366 19.87 16.18 21.06
C GLY A 366 20.69 17.17 21.88
N PHE A 367 20.00 17.94 22.74
CA PHE A 367 20.61 19.01 23.53
C PHE A 367 21.64 18.54 24.59
N ARG A 368 21.71 17.23 24.89
CA ARG A 368 22.74 16.61 25.75
C ARG A 368 23.84 15.89 24.97
N LYS A 369 24.00 16.16 23.66
CA LYS A 369 25.04 15.54 22.82
C LYS A 369 26.47 15.71 23.30
N TYR A 370 26.77 16.67 24.17
CA TYR A 370 28.09 16.79 24.77
C TYR A 370 28.47 15.57 25.64
N GLU A 371 27.50 14.76 26.07
CA GLU A 371 27.73 13.56 26.90
C GLU A 371 28.00 12.30 26.08
N GLN A 372 27.25 12.09 24.99
CA GLN A 372 27.28 10.85 24.20
C GLN A 372 27.36 11.07 22.68
N GLY A 373 27.59 12.31 22.21
CA GLY A 373 27.65 12.65 20.78
C GLY A 373 28.76 11.96 19.99
N ARG A 374 29.78 11.39 20.66
CA ARG A 374 30.76 10.51 20.02
C ARG A 374 30.12 9.29 19.34
N HIS A 375 28.92 8.86 19.77
CA HIS A 375 28.21 7.73 19.20
C HIS A 375 27.51 8.03 17.87
N VAL A 376 27.44 9.30 17.44
CA VAL A 376 26.92 9.69 16.11
C VAL A 376 27.66 8.97 14.99
N LYS A 377 28.98 8.79 15.12
CA LYS A 377 29.77 8.04 14.13
C LYS A 377 29.24 6.62 13.89
N GLY A 378 28.83 5.93 14.95
CA GLY A 378 28.26 4.59 14.84
C GLY A 378 26.90 4.58 14.12
N LEU A 379 26.13 5.66 14.21
CA LEU A 379 24.90 5.83 13.41
C LEU A 379 25.24 6.04 11.93
N GLU A 380 26.26 6.84 11.63
CA GLU A 380 26.72 7.10 10.26
C GLU A 380 27.28 5.84 9.59
N GLU A 381 27.94 4.96 10.34
CA GLU A 381 28.45 3.67 9.85
C GLU A 381 27.32 2.73 9.37
N GLN A 382 26.09 2.89 9.89
CA GLN A 382 24.93 2.14 9.40
C GLN A 382 24.59 2.44 7.93
N ASN A 383 25.04 3.58 7.39
CA ASN A 383 24.85 3.91 5.97
C ASN A 383 25.43 2.85 5.04
N ILE A 384 26.51 2.17 5.45
CA ILE A 384 27.14 1.11 4.65
C ILE A 384 26.17 -0.08 4.54
N LEU A 385 25.57 -0.49 5.67
CA LEU A 385 24.61 -1.59 5.70
C LEU A 385 23.32 -1.24 4.97
N ILE A 386 22.81 -0.02 5.16
CA ILE A 386 21.63 0.49 4.45
C ILE A 386 21.86 0.44 2.94
N LYS A 387 22.98 0.99 2.45
CA LYS A 387 23.32 0.98 1.01
C LYS A 387 23.52 -0.43 0.47
N TRP A 388 24.13 -1.33 1.26
CA TRP A 388 24.29 -2.72 0.85
C TRP A 388 22.93 -3.41 0.71
N LEU A 389 22.01 -3.23 1.67
CA LEU A 389 20.66 -3.77 1.60
C LEU A 389 19.87 -3.17 0.43
N GLU A 390 19.96 -1.86 0.19
CA GLU A 390 19.35 -1.21 -0.99
C GLU A 390 19.83 -1.87 -2.29
N GLY A 391 21.14 -2.12 -2.40
CA GLY A 391 21.71 -2.84 -3.55
C GLY A 391 21.17 -4.28 -3.69
N GLN A 392 21.01 -5.01 -2.58
CA GLN A 392 20.41 -6.35 -2.62
C GLN A 392 18.93 -6.31 -2.99
N ILE A 393 18.17 -5.36 -2.45
CA ILE A 393 16.76 -5.16 -2.78
C ILE A 393 16.62 -4.93 -4.28
N ILE A 394 17.35 -3.97 -4.84
CA ILE A 394 17.32 -3.67 -6.28
C ILE A 394 17.69 -4.91 -7.11
N LEU A 395 18.80 -5.58 -6.77
CA LEU A 395 19.29 -6.77 -7.48
C LEU A 395 18.27 -7.91 -7.54
N HIS A 396 17.47 -8.09 -6.49
CA HIS A 396 16.52 -9.21 -6.39
C HIS A 396 15.08 -8.82 -6.72
N SER A 397 14.80 -7.56 -7.08
CA SER A 397 13.42 -7.09 -7.32
C SER A 397 12.85 -7.45 -8.68
N GLU A 398 13.68 -7.79 -9.66
CA GLU A 398 13.22 -8.26 -10.96
C GLU A 398 12.64 -9.68 -10.85
N PRO A 399 11.44 -9.94 -11.42
CA PRO A 399 10.89 -11.29 -11.46
C PRO A 399 11.82 -12.26 -12.18
N LYS A 400 12.11 -13.40 -11.54
CA LYS A 400 12.88 -14.48 -12.16
C LYS A 400 11.92 -15.41 -12.90
N GLU A 401 12.32 -15.90 -14.06
CA GLU A 401 11.56 -16.95 -14.76
C GLU A 401 11.40 -18.18 -13.85
N VAL A 402 10.17 -18.63 -13.67
CA VAL A 402 9.85 -19.84 -12.89
C VAL A 402 9.31 -20.91 -13.82
N VAL A 403 9.93 -22.09 -13.76
CA VAL A 403 9.44 -23.27 -14.45
C VAL A 403 8.46 -24.01 -13.54
N TYR A 404 7.25 -24.20 -14.04
CA TYR A 404 6.20 -24.97 -13.39
C TYR A 404 6.01 -26.33 -14.07
N GLU A 405 5.72 -27.34 -13.26
CA GLU A 405 5.37 -28.69 -13.71
C GLU A 405 4.05 -29.12 -13.09
N LEU A 406 3.12 -29.57 -13.93
CA LEU A 406 1.87 -30.20 -13.52
C LEU A 406 2.00 -31.71 -13.61
N ARG A 407 1.70 -32.40 -12.51
CA ARG A 407 1.73 -33.86 -12.40
C ARG A 407 0.39 -34.36 -11.88
N LYS A 408 0.01 -35.57 -12.27
CA LYS A 408 -1.14 -36.24 -11.65
C LYS A 408 -0.73 -36.72 -10.26
N LEU A 409 -1.56 -36.49 -9.26
CA LEU A 409 -1.41 -37.09 -7.94
C LEU A 409 -1.89 -38.54 -8.03
N ASP A 410 -1.02 -39.47 -7.68
CA ASP A 410 -1.28 -40.92 -7.75
C ASP A 410 -2.40 -41.37 -6.79
#